data_AF-A0A7V3NTH2-F1
#
_entry.id   AF-A0A7V3NTH2-F1
#
_cell.length_a   1.000
_cell.length_b   1.000
_cell.length_c   1.000
_cell.angle_alpha   90.00
_cell.angle_beta   90.00
_cell.angle_gamma   90.00
#
_symmetry.space_group_name_H-M   'P 1'
#
loop_
_entity.id
_entity.type
_entity.pdbx_description
1 polymer ?
#
loop_
_entity_poly.entity_id
_entity_poly.type
_entity_poly.pdbx_seq_one_letter_code
_entity_poly.pdbx_strand_id
1 'polypeptide(L)'
;MEKLLIIKGGKIFTMEGAPLEGDYVVIKNGKIEDVTPRMEIPKDAKVIDATDSFIYPGFIDIHTHTGLWGEGVNIEGADGNEATDPVTPHVRAIDGINFHDDGFKEAISSGVTTVNIMPGSANVIGGQGVATKTTGEILLNPSGIKM
;
A
#
# COMPACT_ATOMS: atom_id res chain seq x y z
N MET A 1 -6.98 -5.85 24.99
CA MET A 1 -7.24 -4.41 25.20
C MET A 1 -7.51 -3.81 23.83
N GLU A 2 -8.58 -3.01 23.67
CA GLU A 2 -8.83 -2.32 22.40
C GLU A 2 -7.68 -1.36 22.12
N LYS A 3 -7.16 -1.36 20.89
CA LYS A 3 -6.06 -0.46 20.51
C LYS A 3 -6.67 0.80 19.94
N LEU A 4 -6.72 1.85 20.75
CA LEU A 4 -7.17 3.18 20.37
C LEU A 4 -5.97 4.07 20.06
N LEU A 5 -5.96 4.65 18.85
CA LEU A 5 -4.97 5.59 18.37
C LEU A 5 -5.67 6.87 17.92
N ILE A 6 -5.20 8.01 18.40
CA ILE A 6 -5.69 9.34 18.01
C ILE A 6 -4.56 10.09 17.33
N ILE A 7 -4.81 10.62 16.13
CA ILE A 7 -3.94 11.62 15.51
C ILE A 7 -4.60 12.98 15.73
N LYS A 8 -3.88 13.91 16.35
CA LYS A 8 -4.38 15.23 16.74
C LYS A 8 -3.72 16.31 15.90
N GLY A 9 -4.53 17.23 15.39
CA GLY A 9 -4.05 18.41 14.66
C GLY A 9 -3.55 18.09 13.27
N GLY A 10 -2.72 18.99 12.72
CA GLY A 10 -2.25 18.92 11.35
C GLY A 10 -3.31 19.31 10.32
N LYS A 11 -2.93 19.20 9.05
CA LYS A 11 -3.82 19.40 7.91
C LYS A 11 -4.20 18.05 7.31
N ILE A 12 -5.47 17.68 7.43
CA ILE A 12 -5.98 16.35 7.07
C ILE A 12 -6.59 16.40 5.67
N PHE A 13 -6.08 15.55 4.78
CA PHE A 13 -6.55 15.40 3.40
C PHE A 13 -7.36 14.13 3.29
N THR A 14 -8.67 14.19 3.45
CA THR A 14 -9.57 13.03 3.24
C THR A 14 -9.62 12.56 1.77
N MET A 15 -9.09 13.38 0.86
CA MET A 15 -9.22 13.28 -0.60
C MET A 15 -10.66 13.50 -1.11
N GLU A 16 -11.57 13.85 -0.20
CA GLU A 16 -12.93 14.26 -0.52
C GLU A 16 -13.14 15.70 -0.02
N GLY A 17 -13.31 16.63 -0.95
CA GLY A 17 -13.51 18.04 -0.63
C GLY A 17 -12.24 18.77 -0.16
N ALA A 18 -12.42 19.81 0.64
CA ALA A 18 -11.32 20.64 1.14
C ALA A 18 -10.63 19.98 2.35
N PRO A 19 -9.32 20.22 2.56
CA PRO A 19 -8.63 19.72 3.74
C PRO A 19 -9.20 20.26 5.05
N LEU A 20 -9.15 19.44 6.10
CA LEU A 20 -9.58 19.79 7.45
C LEU A 20 -8.38 20.26 8.28
N GLU A 21 -8.58 21.26 9.15
CA GLU A 21 -7.51 21.87 9.95
C GLU A 21 -7.88 21.91 11.44
N GLY A 22 -6.99 21.39 12.29
CA GLY A 22 -7.20 21.38 13.75
C GLY A 22 -8.07 20.23 14.28
N ASP A 23 -8.44 19.29 13.41
CA ASP A 23 -9.30 18.14 13.71
C ASP A 23 -8.53 16.93 14.32
N TYR A 24 -9.26 15.85 14.59
CA TYR A 24 -8.77 14.60 15.17
C TYR A 24 -9.14 13.41 14.28
N VAL A 25 -8.20 12.51 14.01
CA VAL A 25 -8.45 11.20 13.38
C VAL A 25 -8.49 10.13 14.46
N VAL A 26 -9.65 9.49 14.62
CA VAL A 26 -9.88 8.43 15.60
C VAL A 26 -9.68 7.08 14.92
N ILE A 27 -8.71 6.30 15.39
CA ILE A 27 -8.40 4.97 14.85
C ILE A 27 -8.63 3.94 15.94
N LYS A 28 -9.62 3.08 15.72
CA LYS A 28 -9.97 1.99 16.63
C LYS A 28 -9.73 0.65 15.96
N ASN A 29 -8.93 -0.20 16.60
CA ASN A 29 -8.63 -1.56 16.11
C ASN A 29 -8.10 -1.58 14.66
N GLY A 30 -7.26 -0.61 14.31
CA GLY A 30 -6.63 -0.51 12.99
C GLY A 30 -7.51 0.07 11.88
N LYS A 31 -8.74 0.52 12.19
CA LYS A 31 -9.63 1.19 11.25
C LYS A 31 -9.90 2.62 11.70
N ILE A 32 -10.09 3.53 10.75
CA ILE A 32 -10.59 4.87 11.04
C ILE A 32 -12.04 4.73 11.49
N GLU A 33 -12.33 5.18 12.71
CA GLU A 33 -13.66 5.19 13.30
C GLU A 33 -14.35 6.53 13.04
N ASP A 34 -13.62 7.64 13.15
CA ASP A 34 -14.16 8.99 12.94
C ASP A 34 -13.07 10.02 12.59
N VAL A 35 -13.49 11.14 11.98
CA VAL A 35 -12.68 12.36 11.83
C VAL A 35 -13.52 13.53 12.34
N THR A 36 -13.09 14.17 13.42
CA THR A 36 -13.92 15.13 14.16
C THR A 36 -13.17 16.39 14.56
N PRO A 37 -13.81 17.58 14.55
CA PRO A 37 -13.16 18.84 14.92
C PRO A 37 -12.88 18.98 16.41
N ARG A 38 -13.54 18.19 17.25
CA ARG A 38 -13.32 18.22 18.70
C ARG A 38 -13.67 16.89 19.33
N MET A 39 -12.78 16.42 20.19
CA MET A 39 -13.06 15.27 21.05
C MET A 39 -12.39 15.42 22.42
N GLU A 40 -12.93 14.71 23.41
CA GLU A 40 -12.19 14.40 24.64
C GLU A 40 -11.32 13.17 24.39
N ILE A 41 -10.01 13.29 24.63
CA ILE A 41 -9.07 12.19 24.39
C ILE A 41 -9.16 11.21 25.56
N PRO A 42 -9.48 9.92 25.33
CA PRO A 42 -9.50 8.91 26.38
C PRO A 42 -8.10 8.72 27.00
N LYS A 43 -8.04 8.48 28.31
CA LYS A 43 -6.77 8.39 29.06
C LYS A 43 -5.85 7.25 28.59
N ASP A 44 -6.43 6.21 28.00
CA ASP A 44 -5.76 5.01 27.51
C ASP A 44 -5.46 5.06 26.00
N ALA A 45 -5.85 6.13 25.31
CA ALA A 45 -5.56 6.31 23.90
C ALA A 45 -4.07 6.60 23.67
N LYS A 46 -3.48 5.94 22.66
CA LYS A 46 -2.20 6.40 22.11
C LYS A 46 -2.46 7.68 21.30
N VAL A 47 -1.71 8.74 21.56
CA VAL A 47 -1.85 10.02 20.84
C VAL A 47 -0.61 10.27 19.98
N ILE A 48 -0.83 10.69 18.74
CA ILE A 48 0.17 11.27 17.84
C ILE A 48 -0.21 12.73 17.63
N ASP A 49 0.70 13.65 17.98
CA ASP A 49 0.55 15.07 17.67
C ASP A 49 1.12 15.31 16.26
N ALA A 50 0.26 15.77 15.36
CA ALA A 50 0.58 16.06 13.97
C ALA A 50 0.50 17.57 13.68
N THR A 51 0.57 18.42 14.71
CA THR A 51 0.67 19.87 14.54
C THR A 51 1.78 20.21 13.55
N ASP A 52 1.51 21.16 12.66
CA ASP A 52 2.39 21.56 11.54
C ASP A 52 2.75 20.45 10.54
N SER A 53 2.06 19.31 10.58
CA SER A 53 2.23 18.19 9.65
C SER A 53 1.02 18.02 8.74
N PHE A 54 1.23 17.26 7.66
CA PHE A 54 0.17 16.87 6.72
C PHE A 54 -0.21 15.42 6.95
N ILE A 55 -1.52 15.14 6.95
CA ILE A 55 -2.07 13.79 7.13
C ILE A 55 -2.77 13.39 5.84
N TYR A 56 -2.32 12.29 5.25
CA TYR A 56 -2.86 11.71 4.03
C TYR A 56 -3.28 10.25 4.23
N PRO A 57 -4.26 9.76 3.46
CA PRO A 57 -4.42 8.34 3.24
C PRO A 57 -3.14 7.77 2.66
N GLY A 58 -2.85 6.52 3.00
CA GLY A 58 -1.77 5.81 2.32
C GLY A 58 -2.04 5.72 0.83
N PHE A 59 -1.05 6.08 0.01
CA PHE A 59 -1.18 6.03 -1.44
C PHE A 59 -1.30 4.59 -1.94
N ILE A 60 -1.95 4.46 -3.10
CA ILE A 60 -2.20 3.19 -3.78
C ILE A 60 -1.57 3.25 -5.16
N ASP A 61 -0.65 2.32 -5.43
CA ASP A 61 -0.15 2.09 -6.78
C ASP A 61 -0.89 0.90 -7.40
N ILE A 62 -1.62 1.14 -8.48
CA ILE A 62 -2.44 0.11 -9.14
C ILE A 62 -1.66 -0.71 -10.16
N HIS A 63 -0.42 -0.34 -10.46
CA HIS A 63 0.41 -1.05 -11.43
C HIS A 63 1.90 -0.91 -11.06
N THR A 64 2.41 -1.89 -10.36
CA THR A 64 3.85 -1.97 -10.06
C THR A 64 4.38 -3.37 -10.33
N HIS A 65 5.71 -3.46 -10.32
CA HIS A 65 6.46 -4.70 -10.35
C HIS A 65 7.39 -4.84 -9.14
N THR A 66 7.16 -4.07 -8.07
CA THR A 66 7.92 -4.15 -6.81
C THR A 66 8.01 -5.60 -6.33
N GLY A 67 9.24 -6.05 -6.03
CA GLY A 67 9.52 -7.42 -5.61
C GLY A 67 9.58 -8.45 -6.75
N LEU A 68 9.16 -8.13 -7.98
CA LEU A 68 9.37 -8.98 -9.18
C LEU A 68 10.65 -8.63 -9.95
N TRP A 69 11.16 -7.41 -9.78
CA TRP A 69 12.50 -7.03 -10.19
C TRP A 69 13.29 -6.67 -8.94
N GLY A 70 14.21 -7.55 -8.57
CA GLY A 70 15.06 -7.38 -7.39
C GLY A 70 15.81 -6.07 -7.43
N GLU A 71 15.57 -5.20 -6.44
CA GLU A 71 16.27 -3.94 -6.33
C GLU A 71 17.76 -4.16 -6.08
N GLY A 72 18.60 -3.49 -6.88
CA GLY A 72 20.05 -3.68 -6.85
C GLY A 72 20.52 -5.05 -7.36
N VAL A 73 19.61 -5.89 -7.86
CA VAL A 73 19.92 -7.16 -8.52
C VAL A 73 19.79 -6.96 -10.03
N ASN A 74 20.69 -7.58 -10.81
CA ASN A 74 20.58 -7.54 -12.27
C ASN A 74 19.51 -8.55 -12.75
N ILE A 75 19.74 -9.18 -13.90
CA ILE A 75 18.79 -10.09 -14.54
C ILE A 75 18.45 -11.32 -13.67
N GLU A 76 19.30 -11.66 -12.71
CA GLU A 76 19.10 -12.79 -11.81
C GLU A 76 17.92 -12.61 -10.85
N GLY A 77 17.48 -11.37 -10.63
CA GLY A 77 16.31 -11.04 -9.82
C GLY A 77 15.09 -10.63 -10.65
N ALA A 78 15.09 -10.88 -11.96
CA ALA A 78 14.05 -10.43 -12.88
C ALA A 78 13.01 -11.54 -13.14
N ASP A 79 12.03 -11.64 -12.25
CA ASP A 79 10.89 -12.58 -12.33
C ASP A 79 9.62 -11.96 -12.91
N GLY A 80 9.71 -10.72 -13.42
CA GLY A 80 8.55 -9.94 -13.85
C GLY A 80 7.95 -10.31 -15.22
N ASN A 81 8.64 -11.09 -16.06
CA ASN A 81 8.13 -11.51 -17.37
C ASN A 81 8.47 -12.97 -17.67
N GLU A 82 7.46 -13.80 -17.90
CA GLU A 82 7.63 -15.14 -18.48
C GLU A 82 7.71 -15.03 -20.01
N ALA A 83 8.82 -14.50 -20.53
CA ALA A 83 8.99 -14.11 -21.92
C ALA A 83 9.23 -15.30 -22.89
N THR A 84 8.75 -16.49 -22.55
CA THR A 84 8.92 -17.72 -23.35
C THR A 84 7.68 -18.09 -24.16
N ASP A 85 6.52 -17.55 -23.81
CA ASP A 85 5.25 -17.73 -24.52
C ASP A 85 4.45 -16.40 -24.51
N PRO A 86 3.94 -15.89 -25.64
CA PRO A 86 3.16 -14.64 -25.65
C PRO A 86 1.86 -14.68 -24.82
N VAL A 87 1.37 -15.86 -24.44
CA VAL A 87 0.10 -16.07 -23.73
C VAL A 87 0.32 -16.93 -22.49
N THR A 88 0.57 -16.28 -21.35
CA THR A 88 0.86 -16.92 -20.06
C THR A 88 -0.20 -16.62 -18.98
N PRO A 89 -1.52 -16.74 -19.24
CA PRO A 89 -2.56 -16.38 -18.25
C PRO A 89 -2.51 -17.20 -16.94
N HIS A 90 -1.79 -18.32 -16.96
CA HIS A 90 -1.66 -19.25 -15.85
C HIS A 90 -0.54 -18.87 -14.86
N VAL A 91 0.42 -18.03 -15.26
CA VAL A 91 1.46 -17.56 -14.33
C VAL A 91 0.87 -16.56 -13.34
N ARG A 92 1.47 -16.45 -12.16
CA ARG A 92 0.97 -15.62 -11.07
C ARG A 92 2.11 -14.77 -10.53
N ALA A 93 1.92 -13.45 -10.49
CA ALA A 93 2.89 -12.53 -9.90
C ALA A 93 3.27 -12.95 -8.47
N ILE A 94 2.32 -13.42 -7.67
CA ILE A 94 2.57 -13.83 -6.28
C ILE A 94 3.67 -14.89 -6.13
N ASP A 95 3.89 -15.72 -7.14
CA ASP A 95 4.89 -16.79 -7.08
C ASP A 95 6.33 -16.29 -7.27
N GLY A 96 6.51 -15.07 -7.80
CA GLY A 96 7.82 -14.44 -8.02
C GLY A 96 8.12 -13.26 -7.11
N ILE A 97 7.19 -12.83 -6.25
CA ILE A 97 7.40 -11.64 -5.40
C ILE A 97 8.37 -11.96 -4.26
N ASN A 98 9.48 -11.24 -4.22
CA ASN A 98 10.32 -11.12 -3.04
C ASN A 98 9.83 -10.00 -2.12
N PHE A 99 9.07 -10.33 -1.07
CA PHE A 99 8.59 -9.35 -0.08
C PHE A 99 9.71 -8.76 0.81
N HIS A 100 10.93 -9.28 0.73
CA HIS A 100 12.08 -8.73 1.43
C HIS A 100 12.88 -7.73 0.59
N ASP A 101 12.45 -7.49 -0.65
CA ASP A 101 13.01 -6.49 -1.53
C ASP A 101 12.96 -5.08 -0.90
N ASP A 102 14.03 -4.30 -1.08
CA ASP A 102 14.13 -2.97 -0.48
C ASP A 102 13.08 -2.01 -1.06
N GLY A 103 12.55 -2.27 -2.27
CA GLY A 103 11.53 -1.45 -2.91
C GLY A 103 10.23 -1.38 -2.10
N PHE A 104 9.92 -2.40 -1.28
CA PHE A 104 8.78 -2.33 -0.35
C PHE A 104 9.02 -1.34 0.80
N LYS A 105 10.26 -1.25 1.31
CA LYS A 105 10.64 -0.29 2.35
C LYS A 105 10.64 1.13 1.79
N GLU A 106 11.13 1.30 0.58
CA GLU A 106 11.10 2.60 -0.10
C GLU A 106 9.66 3.06 -0.36
N ALA A 107 8.81 2.18 -0.87
CA ALA A 107 7.40 2.45 -1.12
C ALA A 107 6.68 2.92 0.16
N ILE A 108 6.80 2.19 1.26
CA ILE A 108 6.15 2.59 2.52
C ILE A 108 6.73 3.88 3.11
N SER A 109 8.05 4.12 2.97
CA SER A 109 8.69 5.36 3.41
C SER A 109 8.21 6.58 2.61
N SER A 110 7.80 6.37 1.37
CA SER A 110 7.24 7.39 0.46
C SER A 110 5.71 7.54 0.58
N GLY A 111 5.07 6.82 1.52
CA GLY A 111 3.64 6.88 1.76
C GLY A 111 2.78 5.94 0.90
N VAL A 112 3.38 5.09 0.06
CA VAL A 112 2.65 4.04 -0.67
C VAL A 112 2.42 2.85 0.26
N THR A 113 1.16 2.58 0.58
CA THR A 113 0.80 1.54 1.57
C THR A 113 0.18 0.31 0.94
N THR A 114 -0.31 0.43 -0.29
CA THR A 114 -1.02 -0.63 -1.01
C THR A 114 -0.56 -0.62 -2.45
N VAL A 115 -0.28 -1.81 -2.98
CA VAL A 115 0.21 -1.99 -4.34
C VAL A 115 -0.55 -3.12 -5.02
N ASN A 116 -0.76 -2.99 -6.33
CA ASN A 116 -1.17 -4.09 -7.19
C ASN A 116 0.01 -4.50 -8.08
N ILE A 117 0.59 -5.64 -7.75
CA ILE A 117 1.78 -6.18 -8.39
C ILE A 117 1.33 -7.09 -9.53
N MET A 118 1.81 -6.82 -10.74
CA MET A 118 1.42 -7.55 -11.94
C MET A 118 2.64 -7.95 -12.77
N PRO A 119 2.51 -8.97 -13.64
CA PRO A 119 3.50 -9.24 -14.68
C PRO A 119 3.75 -8.00 -15.56
N GLY A 120 4.92 -7.97 -16.18
CA GLY A 120 5.33 -6.93 -17.12
C GLY A 120 4.59 -6.98 -18.45
N SER A 121 5.20 -6.38 -19.48
CA SER A 121 4.60 -6.16 -20.79
C SER A 121 5.24 -6.97 -21.92
N ALA A 122 6.05 -8.00 -21.60
CA ALA A 122 6.63 -8.85 -22.64
C ALA A 122 5.58 -9.74 -23.35
N ASN A 123 4.51 -10.07 -22.64
CA ASN A 123 3.45 -10.97 -23.11
C ASN A 123 2.20 -10.17 -23.54
N VAL A 124 1.43 -10.73 -24.48
CA VAL A 124 0.10 -10.20 -24.84
C VAL A 124 -0.91 -10.49 -23.72
N ILE A 125 -0.76 -11.63 -23.04
CA ILE A 125 -1.47 -11.97 -21.81
C ILE A 125 -0.41 -12.43 -20.82
N GLY A 126 -0.07 -11.58 -19.84
CA GLY A 126 1.11 -11.75 -18.98
C GLY A 126 0.89 -12.54 -17.70
N GLY A 127 -0.35 -12.84 -17.33
CA GLY A 127 -0.68 -13.63 -16.14
C GLY A 127 -1.43 -12.85 -15.06
N GLN A 128 -1.50 -13.43 -13.87
CA GLN A 128 -2.33 -12.94 -12.77
C GLN A 128 -1.59 -11.94 -11.88
N GLY A 129 -2.24 -10.83 -11.55
CA GLY A 129 -1.75 -9.87 -10.56
C GLY A 129 -2.17 -10.22 -9.12
N VAL A 130 -1.60 -9.51 -8.15
CA VAL A 130 -1.95 -9.60 -6.73
C VAL A 130 -1.96 -8.21 -6.09
N ALA A 131 -2.98 -7.90 -5.30
CA ALA A 131 -3.01 -6.68 -4.49
C ALA A 131 -2.54 -6.97 -3.07
N THR A 132 -1.58 -6.19 -2.57
CA THR A 132 -0.98 -6.36 -1.25
C THR A 132 -0.82 -5.02 -0.53
N LYS A 133 -0.69 -5.06 0.78
CA LYS A 133 -0.02 -3.99 1.53
C LYS A 133 1.48 -4.04 1.24
N THR A 134 2.14 -2.89 1.32
CA THR A 134 3.60 -2.82 1.23
C THR A 134 4.31 -3.49 2.41
N THR A 135 3.57 -3.81 3.48
CA THR A 135 4.02 -4.65 4.59
C THR A 135 3.94 -6.16 4.31
N GLY A 136 3.49 -6.57 3.12
CA GLY A 136 3.41 -7.97 2.69
C GLY A 136 2.07 -8.66 2.97
N GLU A 137 1.09 -7.98 3.56
CA GLU A 137 -0.26 -8.53 3.73
C GLU A 137 -0.96 -8.64 2.36
N ILE A 138 -1.43 -9.83 1.99
CA ILE A 138 -2.18 -10.05 0.75
C ILE A 138 -3.63 -9.62 0.94
N LEU A 139 -4.12 -8.73 0.09
CA LEU A 139 -5.49 -8.21 0.13
C LEU A 139 -6.41 -8.92 -0.87
N LEU A 140 -5.90 -9.20 -2.07
CA LEU A 140 -6.66 -9.84 -3.14
C LEU A 140 -5.74 -10.63 -4.07
N ASN A 141 -6.04 -11.91 -4.27
CA ASN A 141 -5.30 -12.80 -5.17
C ASN A 141 -6.23 -13.84 -5.81
N PRO A 142 -6.35 -13.92 -7.15
CA PRO A 142 -5.78 -12.98 -8.12
C PRO A 142 -6.53 -11.64 -8.11
N SER A 143 -5.84 -10.53 -8.34
CA SER A 143 -6.46 -9.20 -8.50
C SER A 143 -7.00 -8.95 -9.92
N GLY A 144 -6.56 -9.76 -10.89
CA GLY A 144 -6.95 -9.68 -12.29
C GLY A 144 -5.91 -10.35 -13.18
N ILE A 145 -6.16 -10.35 -14.49
CA ILE A 145 -5.20 -10.79 -15.51
C ILE A 145 -4.61 -9.55 -16.18
N LYS A 146 -3.28 -9.49 -16.28
CA LYS A 146 -2.58 -8.50 -17.09
C LYS A 146 -2.70 -8.88 -18.56
N MET A 147 -3.29 -7.96 -19.32
CA MET A 147 -3.28 -7.93 -20.78
C MET A 147 -2.56 -6.66 -21.26
#